data_AF-A0AAV0ISU1-F1
#
_entry.id   AF-A0AAV0ISU1-F1
#
_cell.length_a   1.000
_cell.length_b   1.000
_cell.length_c   1.000
_cell.angle_alpha   90.00
_cell.angle_beta   90.00
_cell.angle_gamma   90.00
#
_symmetry.space_group_name_H-M   'P 1'
#
loop_
_entity.id
_entity.type
_entity.pdbx_description
1 polymer ?
#
loop_
_entity_poly.entity_id
_entity_poly.type
_entity_poly.pdbx_seq_one_letter_code
_entity_poly.pdbx_strand_id
1 'polypeptide(L)'
;ALTKAWCDACASSCASKVVIPPGEYLCGVTNLAGPCKAPIELEINGNLKAPSVIKGEDWLVVQYVNDVKIFGTGTLDGQGGQCWEKKGDRAPVWLCKLLIHMRFQNINNGWVEGLTSKDSKFFHMSTLYVKNMTLTKLHMIAPAESRNTDGIHISRSSCITVTDSTIATGDDCVSMADGLDTITIRNIKCGPSHGISIGSLGKYVTETPLKSITIQNCTIADSDNGIRIKSWPDMFATSLTDVHFEDIILENVDNPIIIDQMYCPDGACKSKGPSKVQISDVFFKNVKGTSKCKEIIQLICSSSHPCQNVQMCDVDITYKGGVGQAVCENVKPLISGVMNPKGC
;
A
#
# COMPACT_ATOMS: atom_id res chain seq x y z
N ALA A 1 -7.73 -1.56 29.42
CA ALA A 1 -7.18 -2.89 29.75
C ALA A 1 -5.95 -3.22 28.91
N LEU A 2 -6.08 -3.30 27.58
CA LEU A 2 -4.98 -3.62 26.67
C LEU A 2 -3.73 -2.74 26.85
N THR A 3 -3.86 -1.42 26.84
CA THR A 3 -2.71 -0.50 27.08
C THR A 3 -2.00 -0.77 28.40
N LYS A 4 -2.75 -1.06 29.47
CA LYS A 4 -2.14 -1.36 30.78
C LYS A 4 -1.35 -2.66 30.74
N ALA A 5 -1.94 -3.73 30.19
CA ALA A 5 -1.27 -5.02 30.04
C ALA A 5 0.00 -4.89 29.17
N TRP A 6 -0.07 -4.09 28.10
CA TRP A 6 1.08 -3.74 27.28
C TRP A 6 2.17 -3.01 28.07
N CYS A 7 1.83 -1.96 28.82
CA CYS A 7 2.80 -1.22 29.62
C CYS A 7 3.51 -2.13 30.64
N ASP A 8 2.76 -2.99 31.33
CA ASP A 8 3.31 -3.93 32.31
C ASP A 8 4.25 -4.95 31.64
N ALA A 9 3.85 -5.50 30.49
CA ALA A 9 4.66 -6.42 29.69
C ALA A 9 5.93 -5.75 29.11
N CYS A 10 5.80 -4.53 28.60
CA CYS A 10 6.88 -3.75 28.01
C CYS A 10 7.94 -3.32 29.05
N ALA A 11 7.52 -3.16 30.31
CA ALA A 11 8.41 -2.84 31.43
C ALA A 11 9.18 -4.05 32.00
N SER A 12 8.84 -5.28 31.56
CA SER A 12 9.51 -6.52 31.93
C SER A 12 10.93 -6.57 31.38
N SER A 13 11.90 -7.00 32.20
CA SER A 13 13.28 -7.27 31.76
C SER A 13 13.45 -8.59 31.02
N CYS A 14 12.39 -9.40 30.94
CA CYS A 14 12.34 -10.66 30.20
C CYS A 14 11.31 -10.57 29.09
N ALA A 15 11.48 -11.37 28.04
CA ALA A 15 10.52 -11.46 26.95
C ALA A 15 9.11 -11.72 27.50
N SER A 16 8.14 -10.96 27.00
CA SER A 16 6.79 -10.94 27.55
C SER A 16 5.75 -11.06 26.44
N LYS A 17 4.56 -11.54 26.81
CA LYS A 17 3.44 -11.72 25.89
C LYS A 17 2.18 -11.13 26.48
N VAL A 18 1.48 -10.32 25.70
CA VAL A 18 0.11 -9.86 25.96
C VAL A 18 -0.84 -10.69 25.12
N VAL A 19 -1.88 -11.24 25.72
CA VAL A 19 -2.87 -12.08 25.03
C VAL A 19 -4.24 -11.39 25.06
N ILE A 20 -4.86 -11.25 23.90
CA ILE A 20 -6.27 -10.96 23.72
C ILE A 20 -6.95 -12.29 23.35
N PRO A 21 -7.56 -12.99 24.32
CA PRO A 21 -8.13 -14.30 24.09
C PRO A 21 -9.35 -14.22 23.16
N PRO A 22 -9.84 -15.36 22.63
CA PRO A 22 -11.07 -15.40 21.84
C PRO A 22 -12.24 -14.72 22.56
N GLY A 23 -12.97 -13.86 21.84
CA GLY A 23 -14.09 -13.07 22.36
C GLY A 23 -14.34 -11.81 21.55
N GLU A 24 -15.41 -11.09 21.87
CA GLU A 24 -15.74 -9.79 21.26
C GLU A 24 -15.38 -8.67 22.24
N TYR A 25 -14.57 -7.72 21.80
CA TYR A 25 -14.09 -6.62 22.65
C TYR A 25 -14.33 -5.27 21.97
N LEU A 26 -15.04 -4.38 22.65
CA LEU A 26 -15.01 -2.97 22.28
C LEU A 26 -13.61 -2.41 22.58
N CYS A 27 -12.93 -1.89 21.58
CA CYS A 27 -11.58 -1.36 21.70
C CYS A 27 -11.57 0.11 21.26
N GLY A 28 -11.32 1.02 22.19
CA GLY A 28 -11.10 2.44 21.86
C GLY A 28 -9.73 2.68 21.23
N VAL A 29 -9.40 3.94 20.98
CA VAL A 29 -8.05 4.34 20.55
C VAL A 29 -7.02 3.79 21.53
N THR A 30 -6.05 3.06 21.00
CA THR A 30 -5.06 2.33 21.77
C THR A 30 -3.67 2.65 21.26
N ASN A 31 -2.84 3.17 22.16
CA ASN A 31 -1.43 3.41 21.91
C ASN A 31 -0.58 2.39 22.68
N LEU A 32 0.12 1.53 21.95
CA LEU A 32 1.03 0.50 22.42
C LEU A 32 2.46 1.00 22.22
N ALA A 33 2.93 1.80 23.18
CA ALA A 33 4.21 2.49 23.09
C ALA A 33 5.32 1.77 23.85
N GLY A 34 6.54 1.84 23.33
CA GLY A 34 7.79 1.54 24.04
C GLY A 34 8.50 2.80 24.53
N PRO A 35 9.84 2.75 24.77
CA PRO A 35 10.71 1.59 24.54
C PRO A 35 10.44 0.45 25.54
N CYS A 36 10.39 -0.78 25.02
CA CYS A 36 10.30 -1.99 25.85
C CYS A 36 11.70 -2.47 26.24
N LYS A 37 11.82 -3.04 27.45
CA LYS A 37 13.14 -3.48 27.98
C LYS A 37 13.60 -4.83 27.41
N ALA A 38 12.69 -5.58 26.81
CA ALA A 38 12.92 -6.90 26.20
C ALA A 38 11.94 -7.10 25.03
N PRO A 39 12.16 -8.12 24.16
CA PRO A 39 11.22 -8.47 23.10
C PRO A 39 9.80 -8.70 23.62
N ILE A 40 8.80 -8.28 22.84
CA ILE A 40 7.39 -8.33 23.25
C ILE A 40 6.51 -8.95 22.18
N GLU A 41 5.60 -9.81 22.62
CA GLU A 41 4.59 -10.42 21.78
C GLU A 41 3.18 -9.89 22.10
N LEU A 42 2.37 -9.66 21.08
CA LEU A 42 0.94 -9.40 21.19
C LEU A 42 0.17 -10.47 20.40
N GLU A 43 -0.48 -11.36 21.13
CA GLU A 43 -1.31 -12.42 20.56
C GLU A 43 -2.78 -11.97 20.53
N ILE A 44 -3.34 -11.79 19.33
CA ILE A 44 -4.72 -11.30 19.12
C ILE A 44 -5.56 -12.43 18.54
N ASN A 45 -6.26 -13.17 19.40
CA ASN A 45 -7.23 -14.20 18.99
C ASN A 45 -8.69 -13.72 19.14
N GLY A 46 -8.92 -12.65 19.89
CA GLY A 46 -10.21 -11.99 20.01
C GLY A 46 -10.49 -11.01 18.88
N ASN A 47 -11.77 -10.71 18.66
CA ASN A 47 -12.24 -9.69 17.75
C ASN A 47 -12.30 -8.33 18.45
N LEU A 48 -11.57 -7.37 17.91
CA LEU A 48 -11.57 -5.99 18.38
C LEU A 48 -12.52 -5.20 17.49
N LYS A 49 -13.50 -4.55 18.12
CA LYS A 49 -14.47 -3.71 17.43
C LYS A 49 -14.22 -2.24 17.78
N ALA A 50 -14.04 -1.41 16.76
CA ALA A 50 -13.87 0.02 16.94
C ALA A 50 -15.20 0.67 17.38
N PRO A 51 -15.16 1.72 18.21
CA PRO A 51 -16.36 2.48 18.53
C PRO A 51 -16.86 3.21 17.29
N SER A 52 -18.17 3.50 17.26
CA SER A 52 -18.80 4.24 16.16
C SER A 52 -18.14 5.61 15.94
N VAL A 53 -17.83 6.32 17.03
CA VAL A 53 -17.09 7.58 16.99
C VAL A 53 -15.70 7.36 17.57
N ILE A 54 -14.68 7.48 16.72
CA ILE A 54 -13.28 7.51 17.16
C ILE A 54 -12.83 8.97 17.17
N LYS A 55 -12.32 9.44 18.30
CA LYS A 55 -11.64 10.75 18.41
C LYS A 55 -10.14 10.48 18.49
N GLY A 56 -9.37 11.00 17.54
CA GLY A 56 -7.92 10.80 17.47
C GLY A 56 -7.42 10.74 16.03
N GLU A 57 -6.12 10.55 15.87
CA GLU A 57 -5.50 10.43 14.55
C GLU A 57 -5.56 8.98 14.05
N ASP A 58 -5.19 7.96 14.83
CA ASP A 58 -5.26 6.55 14.44
C ASP A 58 -5.96 5.68 15.51
N TRP A 59 -6.34 4.43 15.17
CA TRP A 59 -7.02 3.53 16.11
C TRP A 59 -6.05 2.71 16.97
N LEU A 60 -5.25 1.84 16.36
CA LEU A 60 -4.23 1.03 17.05
C LEU A 60 -2.84 1.50 16.61
N VAL A 61 -2.07 2.08 17.52
CA VAL A 61 -0.70 2.52 17.22
C VAL A 61 0.29 1.67 17.99
N VAL A 62 1.23 1.03 17.30
CA VAL A 62 2.39 0.36 17.91
C VAL A 62 3.60 1.20 17.58
N GLN A 63 4.28 1.71 18.60
CA GLN A 63 5.36 2.67 18.37
C GLN A 63 6.52 2.67 19.33
N TYR A 64 7.71 2.99 18.82
CA TYR A 64 8.97 3.07 19.57
C TYR A 64 9.32 1.73 20.24
N VAL A 65 9.15 0.63 19.51
CA VAL A 65 9.38 -0.73 20.00
C VAL A 65 10.44 -1.40 19.15
N ASN A 66 11.38 -2.09 19.80
CA ASN A 66 12.28 -3.02 19.14
C ASN A 66 11.80 -4.45 19.41
N ASP A 67 11.97 -5.36 18.44
CA ASP A 67 11.70 -6.78 18.59
C ASP A 67 10.25 -7.09 19.00
N VAL A 68 9.30 -6.67 18.16
CA VAL A 68 7.86 -6.86 18.38
C VAL A 68 7.28 -7.92 17.44
N LYS A 69 6.53 -8.86 18.00
CA LYS A 69 5.73 -9.82 17.23
C LYS A 69 4.26 -9.68 17.55
N ILE A 70 3.44 -9.50 16.53
CA ILE A 70 1.99 -9.42 16.64
C ILE A 70 1.40 -10.53 15.79
N PHE A 71 0.57 -11.38 16.37
CA PHE A 71 0.04 -12.51 15.63
C PHE A 71 -1.29 -12.99 16.20
N GLY A 72 -2.00 -13.79 15.44
CA GLY A 72 -3.21 -14.47 15.90
C GLY A 72 -4.23 -14.56 14.79
N THR A 73 -5.46 -14.94 15.16
CA THR A 73 -6.57 -15.13 14.22
C THR A 73 -7.68 -14.10 14.39
N GLY A 74 -7.47 -13.11 15.24
CA GLY A 74 -8.47 -12.10 15.59
C GLY A 74 -8.80 -11.17 14.43
N THR A 75 -10.01 -10.64 14.46
CA THR A 75 -10.48 -9.61 13.54
C THR A 75 -10.40 -8.23 14.18
N LEU A 76 -9.75 -7.31 13.50
CA LEU A 76 -9.83 -5.87 13.73
C LEU A 76 -10.99 -5.35 12.89
N ASP A 77 -12.12 -4.96 13.50
CA ASP A 77 -13.31 -4.44 12.81
C ASP A 77 -13.43 -2.92 13.03
N GLY A 78 -13.18 -2.15 11.98
CA GLY A 78 -13.10 -0.69 12.01
C GLY A 78 -14.45 0.00 11.96
N GLN A 79 -15.54 -0.74 11.70
CA GLN A 79 -16.88 -0.19 11.56
C GLN A 79 -16.91 1.01 10.58
N GLY A 80 -16.24 0.85 9.44
CA GLY A 80 -16.03 1.84 8.39
C GLY A 80 -17.31 2.37 7.76
N GLY A 81 -18.41 1.60 7.80
CA GLY A 81 -19.79 1.89 7.32
C GLY A 81 -20.14 3.37 7.16
N GLN A 82 -20.03 4.11 8.24
CA GLN A 82 -20.44 5.52 8.28
C GLN A 82 -19.49 6.53 7.58
N CYS A 83 -18.27 6.12 7.21
CA CYS A 83 -17.21 6.98 6.69
C CYS A 83 -17.21 7.09 5.16
N TRP A 84 -17.49 5.98 4.46
CA TRP A 84 -17.66 5.87 3.01
C TRP A 84 -19.13 5.96 2.53
N GLU A 85 -20.13 5.76 3.39
CA GLU A 85 -21.54 5.77 2.96
C GLU A 85 -21.95 7.18 2.48
N LYS A 86 -22.40 7.26 1.21
CA LYS A 86 -22.90 8.50 0.63
C LYS A 86 -24.26 8.88 1.25
N LYS A 87 -24.27 9.71 2.30
CA LYS A 87 -25.49 10.44 2.70
C LYS A 87 -25.65 11.71 1.86
N GLY A 88 -26.31 11.60 0.71
CA GLY A 88 -26.63 12.72 -0.20
C GLY A 88 -25.42 13.27 -0.99
N ASP A 89 -25.62 14.38 -1.71
CA ASP A 89 -24.61 15.05 -2.58
C ASP A 89 -23.36 15.57 -1.82
N ARG A 90 -23.33 15.43 -0.49
CA ARG A 90 -22.20 15.83 0.36
C ARG A 90 -22.11 14.88 1.56
N ALA A 91 -21.69 13.64 1.35
CA ALA A 91 -21.15 12.87 2.48
C ALA A 91 -19.86 13.57 2.93
N PRO A 92 -19.77 14.08 4.17
CA PRO A 92 -18.57 14.74 4.62
C PRO A 92 -17.51 13.66 4.87
N VAL A 93 -16.66 13.46 3.86
CA VAL A 93 -15.35 12.79 3.94
C VAL A 93 -14.54 13.28 5.17
N TRP A 94 -14.87 14.47 5.68
CA TRP A 94 -14.30 15.10 6.87
C TRP A 94 -14.60 14.43 8.21
N LEU A 95 -15.62 13.56 8.34
CA LEU A 95 -15.96 12.98 9.65
C LEU A 95 -14.97 11.87 10.09
N CYS A 96 -14.27 11.23 9.15
CA CYS A 96 -13.41 10.08 9.40
C CYS A 96 -11.97 10.24 8.89
N LYS A 97 -11.57 11.46 8.50
CA LYS A 97 -10.20 11.72 8.05
C LYS A 97 -9.20 11.22 9.11
N LEU A 98 -8.26 10.38 8.64
CA LEU A 98 -7.01 9.97 9.28
C LEU A 98 -6.99 8.69 10.10
N LEU A 99 -8.13 8.04 10.37
CA LEU A 99 -8.17 6.87 11.27
C LEU A 99 -7.59 5.60 10.63
N ILE A 100 -6.26 5.52 10.54
CA ILE A 100 -5.57 4.28 10.18
C ILE A 100 -5.90 3.23 11.23
N HIS A 101 -6.26 2.05 10.77
CA HIS A 101 -6.66 0.95 11.64
C HIS A 101 -5.51 0.52 12.55
N MET A 102 -4.35 0.24 11.94
CA MET A 102 -3.14 -0.14 12.64
C MET A 102 -1.92 0.58 12.09
N ARG A 103 -1.27 1.43 12.89
CA ARG A 103 -0.03 2.12 12.53
C ARG A 103 1.16 1.51 13.26
N PHE A 104 2.22 1.24 12.51
CA PHE A 104 3.54 0.86 12.97
C PHE A 104 4.48 2.04 12.82
N GLN A 105 5.02 2.55 13.92
CA GLN A 105 5.83 3.77 13.90
C GLN A 105 7.12 3.64 14.71
N ASN A 106 8.27 4.00 14.13
CA ASN A 106 9.57 3.89 14.82
C ASN A 106 9.80 2.47 15.39
N ILE A 107 9.63 1.45 14.55
CA ILE A 107 9.84 0.05 14.93
C ILE A 107 11.13 -0.46 14.29
N ASN A 108 11.94 -1.17 15.06
CA ASN A 108 13.08 -1.91 14.55
C ASN A 108 12.89 -3.40 14.86
N ASN A 109 12.90 -4.25 13.83
CA ASN A 109 12.59 -5.68 13.93
C ASN A 109 11.13 -5.95 14.36
N GLY A 110 10.24 -6.09 13.38
CA GLY A 110 8.82 -6.33 13.59
C GLY A 110 8.27 -7.53 12.80
N TRP A 111 7.26 -8.18 13.34
CA TRP A 111 6.55 -9.28 12.67
C TRP A 111 5.06 -9.19 12.92
N VAL A 112 4.23 -9.20 11.86
CA VAL A 112 2.77 -9.20 11.96
C VAL A 112 2.21 -10.35 11.14
N GLU A 113 1.40 -11.22 11.75
CA GLU A 113 0.93 -12.46 11.12
C GLU A 113 -0.53 -12.81 11.41
N GLY A 114 -1.27 -13.21 10.38
CA GLY A 114 -2.54 -13.95 10.53
C GLY A 114 -3.80 -13.11 10.80
N LEU A 115 -3.65 -11.81 11.06
CA LEU A 115 -4.77 -10.96 11.44
C LEU A 115 -5.71 -10.66 10.27
N THR A 116 -7.00 -10.49 10.60
CA THR A 116 -7.98 -9.91 9.68
C THR A 116 -8.21 -8.45 10.02
N SER A 117 -8.16 -7.56 9.03
CA SER A 117 -8.51 -6.15 9.15
C SER A 117 -9.74 -5.87 8.27
N LYS A 118 -10.88 -5.56 8.90
CA LYS A 118 -12.18 -5.46 8.27
C LYS A 118 -12.73 -4.04 8.38
N ASP A 119 -13.31 -3.55 7.28
CA ASP A 119 -14.07 -2.30 7.19
C ASP A 119 -13.33 -1.13 7.86
N SER A 120 -12.09 -0.89 7.44
CA SER A 120 -11.30 0.23 7.93
C SER A 120 -11.99 1.56 7.56
N LYS A 121 -11.78 2.60 8.38
CA LYS A 121 -12.29 3.95 8.12
C LYS A 121 -11.41 4.74 7.15
N PHE A 122 -10.15 4.33 7.02
CA PHE A 122 -9.10 4.85 6.17
C PHE A 122 -8.15 3.67 5.88
N PHE A 123 -6.82 3.85 5.88
CA PHE A 123 -5.89 2.74 5.64
C PHE A 123 -6.04 1.59 6.66
N HIS A 124 -5.95 0.35 6.19
CA HIS A 124 -5.98 -0.84 7.07
C HIS A 124 -4.70 -0.95 7.89
N MET A 125 -3.53 -0.80 7.28
CA MET A 125 -2.26 -0.78 8.00
C MET A 125 -1.31 0.26 7.43
N SER A 126 -0.43 0.81 8.26
CA SER A 126 0.67 1.65 7.77
C SER A 126 1.98 1.47 8.51
N THR A 127 3.09 1.71 7.81
CA THR A 127 4.44 1.82 8.39
C THR A 127 4.99 3.23 8.22
N LEU A 128 5.66 3.73 9.26
CA LEU A 128 6.34 5.01 9.26
C LEU A 128 7.62 4.92 10.10
N TYR A 129 8.80 5.17 9.52
CA TYR A 129 10.08 5.01 10.21
C TYR A 129 10.29 3.58 10.74
N VAL A 130 9.92 2.58 9.96
CA VAL A 130 10.08 1.17 10.33
C VAL A 130 11.29 0.58 9.62
N LYS A 131 12.08 -0.20 10.34
CA LYS A 131 13.21 -0.96 9.82
C LYS A 131 13.03 -2.44 10.11
N ASN A 132 13.24 -3.28 9.10
CA ASN A 132 13.19 -4.74 9.22
C ASN A 132 11.84 -5.22 9.77
N MET A 133 10.80 -5.24 8.93
CA MET A 133 9.48 -5.72 9.34
C MET A 133 8.87 -6.66 8.29
N THR A 134 8.27 -7.76 8.76
CA THR A 134 7.48 -8.66 7.92
C THR A 134 6.00 -8.56 8.29
N LEU A 135 5.16 -8.37 7.27
CA LEU A 135 3.70 -8.38 7.32
C LEU A 135 3.23 -9.59 6.49
N THR A 136 2.66 -10.61 7.11
CA THR A 136 2.37 -11.88 6.41
C THR A 136 1.04 -12.51 6.78
N LYS A 137 0.45 -13.28 5.85
CA LYS A 137 -0.82 -14.00 6.07
C LYS A 137 -1.95 -13.09 6.55
N LEU A 138 -1.97 -11.86 6.05
CA LEU A 138 -2.98 -10.87 6.42
C LEU A 138 -4.19 -10.98 5.51
N HIS A 139 -5.36 -10.69 6.07
CA HIS A 139 -6.59 -10.59 5.32
C HIS A 139 -7.22 -9.21 5.51
N MET A 140 -7.35 -8.44 4.44
CA MET A 140 -7.91 -7.09 4.48
C MET A 140 -9.18 -7.05 3.64
N ILE A 141 -10.27 -6.59 4.24
CA ILE A 141 -11.60 -6.62 3.62
C ILE A 141 -12.27 -5.25 3.79
N ALA A 142 -12.61 -4.63 2.68
CA ALA A 142 -13.50 -3.47 2.60
C ALA A 142 -14.19 -3.46 1.21
N PRO A 143 -15.49 -3.11 1.09
CA PRO A 143 -16.17 -2.86 -0.18
C PRO A 143 -15.40 -2.01 -1.19
N ALA A 144 -15.50 -2.29 -2.49
CA ALA A 144 -14.77 -1.60 -3.56
C ALA A 144 -15.01 -0.08 -3.60
N GLU A 145 -16.14 0.40 -3.08
CA GLU A 145 -16.49 1.81 -2.98
C GLU A 145 -15.90 2.53 -1.76
N SER A 146 -15.07 1.85 -0.95
CA SER A 146 -14.36 2.48 0.18
C SER A 146 -13.34 3.48 -0.28
N ARG A 147 -13.67 4.75 -0.13
CA ARG A 147 -12.68 5.78 -0.39
C ARG A 147 -11.53 5.70 0.63
N ASN A 148 -10.31 5.61 0.10
CA ASN A 148 -9.07 5.72 0.87
C ASN A 148 -8.88 4.64 1.94
N THR A 149 -9.37 3.43 1.70
CA THR A 149 -9.05 2.27 2.54
C THR A 149 -7.88 1.47 1.98
N ASP A 150 -6.75 2.12 1.76
CA ASP A 150 -5.55 1.42 1.32
C ASP A 150 -5.27 0.21 2.22
N GLY A 151 -4.83 -0.91 1.64
CA GLY A 151 -4.51 -2.10 2.43
C GLY A 151 -3.30 -1.85 3.32
N ILE A 152 -2.10 -1.80 2.72
CA ILE A 152 -0.86 -1.52 3.44
C ILE A 152 -0.19 -0.29 2.86
N HIS A 153 -0.09 0.76 3.67
CA HIS A 153 0.61 1.99 3.33
C HIS A 153 2.04 2.01 3.90
N ILE A 154 3.07 2.04 3.06
CA ILE A 154 4.48 1.98 3.48
C ILE A 154 5.13 3.34 3.22
N SER A 155 5.67 3.96 4.27
CA SER A 155 6.37 5.25 4.16
C SER A 155 7.62 5.28 5.02
N ARG A 156 8.67 5.97 4.56
CA ARG A 156 9.92 6.25 5.28
C ARG A 156 10.46 5.04 6.02
N SER A 157 10.52 3.90 5.34
CA SER A 157 10.79 2.60 5.96
C SER A 157 11.78 1.80 5.11
N SER A 158 12.48 0.86 5.74
CA SER A 158 13.48 0.02 5.06
C SER A 158 13.41 -1.43 5.47
N CYS A 159 13.79 -2.33 4.56
CA CYS A 159 13.72 -3.78 4.77
C CYS A 159 12.31 -4.23 5.17
N ILE A 160 11.29 -3.82 4.40
CA ILE A 160 9.90 -4.20 4.64
C ILE A 160 9.51 -5.33 3.70
N THR A 161 8.98 -6.43 4.25
CA THR A 161 8.43 -7.55 3.49
C THR A 161 6.94 -7.66 3.74
N VAL A 162 6.15 -7.62 2.67
CA VAL A 162 4.72 -7.95 2.70
C VAL A 162 4.52 -9.23 1.90
N THR A 163 3.99 -10.29 2.51
CA THR A 163 3.88 -11.59 1.84
C THR A 163 2.61 -12.37 2.16
N ASP A 164 2.21 -13.24 1.24
CA ASP A 164 1.17 -14.28 1.45
C ASP A 164 -0.16 -13.74 1.98
N SER A 165 -0.59 -12.57 1.48
CA SER A 165 -1.74 -11.84 2.01
C SER A 165 -2.81 -11.66 0.95
N THR A 166 -4.07 -11.53 1.39
CA THR A 166 -5.22 -11.24 0.52
C THR A 166 -5.82 -9.90 0.91
N ILE A 167 -5.91 -8.98 -0.04
CA ILE A 167 -6.29 -7.59 0.18
C ILE A 167 -7.38 -7.21 -0.83
N ALA A 168 -8.56 -6.92 -0.31
CA ALA A 168 -9.71 -6.43 -1.05
C ALA A 168 -10.19 -5.14 -0.39
N THR A 169 -10.09 -4.01 -1.09
CA THR A 169 -10.37 -2.68 -0.55
C THR A 169 -10.93 -1.76 -1.64
N GLY A 170 -11.30 -0.52 -1.29
CA GLY A 170 -11.72 0.49 -2.26
C GLY A 170 -10.62 1.49 -2.67
N ASP A 171 -9.36 1.24 -2.31
CA ASP A 171 -8.23 2.05 -2.76
C ASP A 171 -6.99 1.17 -3.00
N ASP A 172 -5.77 1.71 -2.96
CA ASP A 172 -4.54 0.96 -3.25
C ASP A 172 -4.40 -0.29 -2.36
N CYS A 173 -4.08 -1.44 -2.96
CA CYS A 173 -3.81 -2.68 -2.24
C CYS A 173 -2.61 -2.54 -1.30
N VAL A 174 -1.53 -2.05 -1.89
CA VAL A 174 -0.32 -1.64 -1.22
C VAL A 174 0.07 -0.32 -1.84
N SER A 175 0.21 0.71 -1.01
CA SER A 175 0.68 2.04 -1.42
C SER A 175 2.04 2.32 -0.80
N MET A 176 2.99 2.78 -1.61
CA MET A 176 4.37 3.04 -1.21
C MET A 176 4.68 4.53 -1.41
N ALA A 177 4.89 5.25 -0.31
CA ALA A 177 5.20 6.68 -0.30
C ALA A 177 6.72 6.94 -0.24
N ASP A 178 7.15 8.13 0.17
CA ASP A 178 8.55 8.57 0.14
C ASP A 178 9.48 7.80 1.10
N GLY A 179 10.79 7.86 0.83
CA GLY A 179 11.84 7.42 1.76
C GLY A 179 11.95 5.92 1.95
N LEU A 180 11.88 5.14 0.86
CA LEU A 180 11.91 3.68 0.92
C LEU A 180 13.27 3.11 0.49
N ASP A 181 13.71 2.08 1.18
CA ASP A 181 14.92 1.33 0.83
C ASP A 181 14.67 -0.17 1.08
N THR A 182 14.76 -0.99 0.04
CA THR A 182 14.63 -2.44 0.15
C THR A 182 13.23 -2.86 0.62
N ILE A 183 12.27 -2.84 -0.31
CA ILE A 183 10.88 -3.24 -0.08
C ILE A 183 10.57 -4.46 -0.94
N THR A 184 9.96 -5.48 -0.34
CA THR A 184 9.53 -6.69 -1.04
C THR A 184 8.06 -6.93 -0.81
N ILE A 185 7.28 -6.92 -1.89
CA ILE A 185 5.86 -7.28 -1.91
C ILE A 185 5.75 -8.58 -2.70
N ARG A 186 5.28 -9.66 -2.08
CA ARG A 186 5.29 -10.96 -2.73
C ARG A 186 4.05 -11.79 -2.43
N ASN A 187 3.61 -12.65 -3.35
CA ASN A 187 2.51 -13.59 -3.10
C ASN A 187 1.22 -12.89 -2.63
N ILE A 188 0.88 -11.73 -3.21
CA ILE A 188 -0.31 -10.98 -2.84
C ILE A 188 -1.47 -11.28 -3.79
N LYS A 189 -2.62 -11.62 -3.22
CA LYS A 189 -3.90 -11.60 -3.94
C LYS A 189 -4.57 -10.27 -3.67
N CYS A 190 -4.71 -9.49 -4.72
CA CYS A 190 -5.18 -8.12 -4.65
C CYS A 190 -6.45 -8.00 -5.47
N GLY A 191 -7.52 -7.44 -4.92
CA GLY A 191 -8.72 -7.23 -5.72
C GLY A 191 -10.04 -7.46 -4.98
N PRO A 192 -11.04 -6.58 -5.16
CA PRO A 192 -10.96 -5.28 -5.85
C PRO A 192 -10.00 -4.30 -5.14
N SER A 193 -9.47 -3.31 -5.87
CA SER A 193 -8.58 -2.24 -5.34
C SER A 193 -8.23 -1.21 -6.43
N HIS A 194 -7.37 -0.23 -6.10
CA HIS A 194 -6.65 0.61 -7.08
C HIS A 194 -5.29 0.04 -7.54
N GLY A 195 -4.99 -1.23 -7.23
CA GLY A 195 -3.76 -1.90 -7.62
C GLY A 195 -2.62 -1.75 -6.61
N ILE A 196 -1.40 -2.12 -7.02
CA ILE A 196 -0.18 -1.93 -6.23
C ILE A 196 0.54 -0.67 -6.75
N SER A 197 0.65 0.34 -5.90
CA SER A 197 1.04 1.69 -6.30
C SER A 197 2.29 2.19 -5.58
N ILE A 198 3.22 2.78 -6.34
CA ILE A 198 4.31 3.62 -5.83
C ILE A 198 3.94 5.08 -6.07
N GLY A 199 4.02 5.89 -5.02
CA GLY A 199 3.62 7.29 -4.99
C GLY A 199 2.26 7.54 -4.31
N SER A 200 1.71 8.75 -4.39
CA SER A 200 2.18 9.84 -5.26
C SER A 200 3.48 10.50 -4.78
N LEU A 201 4.47 10.60 -5.67
CA LEU A 201 5.77 11.21 -5.41
C LEU A 201 5.83 12.68 -5.85
N GLY A 202 6.77 13.45 -5.32
CA GLY A 202 7.04 14.83 -5.65
C GLY A 202 6.04 15.84 -5.07
N LYS A 203 5.20 15.45 -4.12
CA LYS A 203 4.16 16.31 -3.53
C LYS A 203 4.72 17.25 -2.47
N TYR A 204 5.66 16.77 -1.66
CA TYR A 204 6.23 17.52 -0.53
C TYR A 204 7.72 17.77 -0.68
N VAL A 205 8.18 18.92 -0.17
CA VAL A 205 9.61 19.31 -0.19
C VAL A 205 10.50 18.40 0.66
N THR A 206 9.91 17.68 1.61
CA THR A 206 10.61 16.79 2.54
C THR A 206 10.63 15.34 2.09
N GLU A 207 10.14 15.04 0.89
CA GLU A 207 10.22 13.70 0.34
C GLU A 207 11.67 13.29 0.13
N THR A 208 11.95 12.03 0.41
CA THR A 208 13.28 11.43 0.23
C THR A 208 13.20 10.34 -0.84
N PRO A 209 14.33 10.02 -1.51
CA PRO A 209 14.36 9.03 -2.58
C PRO A 209 13.86 7.65 -2.16
N LEU A 210 13.42 6.89 -3.17
CA LEU A 210 13.01 5.51 -3.05
C LEU A 210 13.95 4.64 -3.90
N LYS A 211 14.33 3.47 -3.38
CA LYS A 211 15.13 2.51 -4.15
C LYS A 211 14.88 1.05 -3.74
N SER A 212 15.18 0.14 -4.66
CA SER A 212 15.19 -1.30 -4.43
C SER A 212 13.83 -1.82 -3.96
N ILE A 213 12.85 -1.72 -4.86
CA ILE A 213 11.47 -2.17 -4.64
C ILE A 213 11.21 -3.37 -5.55
N THR A 214 10.81 -4.49 -4.97
CA THR A 214 10.43 -5.70 -5.72
C THR A 214 9.00 -6.07 -5.42
N ILE A 215 8.17 -6.17 -6.45
CA ILE A 215 6.80 -6.67 -6.40
C ILE A 215 6.75 -7.92 -7.27
N GLN A 216 6.56 -9.09 -6.64
CA GLN A 216 6.73 -10.37 -7.31
C GLN A 216 5.61 -11.36 -7.01
N ASN A 217 5.20 -12.15 -8.01
CA ASN A 217 4.24 -13.24 -7.83
C ASN A 217 2.91 -12.76 -7.22
N CYS A 218 2.33 -11.72 -7.80
CA CYS A 218 1.08 -11.12 -7.33
C CYS A 218 -0.03 -11.32 -8.37
N THR A 219 -1.26 -11.52 -7.89
CA THR A 219 -2.46 -11.53 -8.72
C THR A 219 -3.29 -10.29 -8.38
N ILE A 220 -3.62 -9.48 -9.37
CA ILE A 220 -4.44 -8.28 -9.22
C ILE A 220 -5.70 -8.47 -10.05
N ALA A 221 -6.85 -8.52 -9.38
CA ALA A 221 -8.14 -8.87 -9.97
C ALA A 221 -9.18 -7.78 -9.73
N ASP A 222 -10.02 -7.51 -10.72
CA ASP A 222 -11.18 -6.61 -10.58
C ASP A 222 -10.83 -5.22 -10.00
N SER A 223 -9.65 -4.71 -10.37
CA SER A 223 -9.09 -3.46 -9.87
C SER A 223 -9.04 -2.37 -10.95
N ASP A 224 -9.05 -1.11 -10.50
CA ASP A 224 -8.91 0.06 -11.37
C ASP A 224 -7.55 0.11 -12.06
N ASN A 225 -6.50 -0.35 -11.36
CA ASN A 225 -5.15 -0.42 -11.91
C ASN A 225 -4.48 -1.73 -11.51
N GLY A 226 -3.48 -2.14 -12.29
CA GLY A 226 -2.60 -3.25 -11.94
C GLY A 226 -1.43 -2.73 -11.12
N ILE A 227 -0.32 -2.49 -11.79
CA ILE A 227 0.91 -1.97 -11.21
C ILE A 227 1.12 -0.52 -11.66
N ARG A 228 1.39 0.37 -10.70
CA ARG A 228 1.32 1.81 -10.94
C ARG A 228 2.46 2.57 -10.25
N ILE A 229 3.06 3.51 -10.97
CA ILE A 229 3.94 4.54 -10.43
C ILE A 229 3.29 5.90 -10.73
N LYS A 230 3.12 6.75 -9.71
CA LYS A 230 2.46 8.06 -9.83
C LYS A 230 3.32 9.18 -9.22
N SER A 231 3.52 10.28 -9.94
CA SER A 231 4.17 11.49 -9.40
C SER A 231 3.47 12.78 -9.82
N TRP A 232 3.48 13.77 -8.93
CA TRP A 232 2.87 15.07 -9.16
C TRP A 232 3.60 15.86 -10.26
N PRO A 233 2.85 16.63 -11.08
CA PRO A 233 3.43 17.57 -12.04
C PRO A 233 4.01 18.80 -11.32
N ASP A 234 5.19 19.26 -11.76
CA ASP A 234 5.84 20.54 -11.40
C ASP A 234 5.73 20.99 -9.92
N MET A 235 5.94 20.05 -9.00
CA MET A 235 5.99 20.33 -7.57
C MET A 235 7.45 20.24 -7.09
N PHE A 236 7.80 19.19 -6.33
CA PHE A 236 9.12 19.00 -5.74
C PHE A 236 9.88 17.84 -6.38
N ALA A 237 11.21 17.91 -6.33
CA ALA A 237 12.08 16.87 -6.87
C ALA A 237 12.29 15.74 -5.85
N THR A 238 12.35 14.52 -6.34
CA THR A 238 12.82 13.31 -5.63
C THR A 238 13.20 12.27 -6.70
N SER A 239 13.58 11.06 -6.31
CA SER A 239 13.87 9.98 -7.26
C SER A 239 13.33 8.62 -6.82
N LEU A 240 13.05 7.79 -7.83
CA LEU A 240 12.68 6.39 -7.71
C LEU A 240 13.59 5.59 -8.65
N THR A 241 14.29 4.59 -8.12
CA THR A 241 15.18 3.72 -8.91
C THR A 241 15.11 2.27 -8.45
N ASP A 242 15.52 1.34 -9.32
CA ASP A 242 15.62 -0.09 -9.01
C ASP A 242 14.27 -0.68 -8.56
N VAL A 243 13.31 -0.69 -9.50
CA VAL A 243 11.95 -1.18 -9.29
C VAL A 243 11.69 -2.38 -10.18
N HIS A 244 11.31 -3.50 -9.57
CA HIS A 244 11.04 -4.76 -10.26
C HIS A 244 9.59 -5.17 -10.05
N PHE A 245 8.84 -5.28 -11.15
CA PHE A 245 7.53 -5.90 -11.19
C PHE A 245 7.66 -7.23 -11.93
N GLU A 246 7.57 -8.35 -11.22
CA GLU A 246 7.86 -9.67 -11.76
C GLU A 246 6.73 -10.66 -11.50
N ASP A 247 6.43 -11.52 -12.48
CA ASP A 247 5.47 -12.61 -12.31
C ASP A 247 4.09 -12.09 -11.84
N ILE A 248 3.53 -11.12 -12.58
CA ILE A 248 2.27 -10.46 -12.21
C ILE A 248 1.14 -11.01 -13.08
N ILE A 249 0.06 -11.45 -12.44
CA ILE A 249 -1.17 -11.88 -13.10
C ILE A 249 -2.23 -10.79 -12.92
N LEU A 250 -2.81 -10.33 -14.03
CA LEU A 250 -3.83 -9.30 -14.06
C LEU A 250 -5.16 -9.88 -14.55
N GLU A 251 -6.21 -9.77 -13.76
CA GLU A 251 -7.52 -10.35 -14.07
C GLU A 251 -8.56 -9.24 -14.12
N ASN A 252 -9.08 -8.93 -15.30
CA ASN A 252 -10.19 -7.98 -15.42
C ASN A 252 -9.86 -6.58 -14.87
N VAL A 253 -8.63 -6.11 -15.09
CA VAL A 253 -8.10 -4.83 -14.58
C VAL A 253 -8.34 -3.70 -15.59
N ASP A 254 -8.74 -2.51 -15.13
CA ASP A 254 -8.99 -1.37 -16.02
C ASP A 254 -7.68 -0.85 -16.64
N ASN A 255 -6.70 -0.46 -15.81
CA ASN A 255 -5.41 0.10 -16.26
C ASN A 255 -4.22 -0.76 -15.80
N PRO A 256 -3.79 -1.76 -16.59
CA PRO A 256 -2.81 -2.77 -16.20
C PRO A 256 -1.44 -2.25 -15.74
N ILE A 257 -0.75 -1.44 -16.56
CA ILE A 257 0.61 -0.96 -16.29
C ILE A 257 0.64 0.56 -16.48
N ILE A 258 0.97 1.29 -15.41
CA ILE A 258 1.03 2.76 -15.42
C ILE A 258 2.36 3.28 -14.85
N ILE A 259 2.99 4.18 -15.58
CA ILE A 259 3.84 5.24 -15.04
C ILE A 259 3.19 6.57 -15.43
N ASP A 260 2.73 7.34 -14.45
CA ASP A 260 2.07 8.63 -14.65
C ASP A 260 2.83 9.73 -13.89
N GLN A 261 3.65 10.48 -14.62
CA GLN A 261 4.34 11.65 -14.08
C GLN A 261 3.53 12.95 -14.16
N MET A 262 2.25 12.87 -14.51
CA MET A 262 1.32 14.00 -14.55
C MET A 262 0.13 13.78 -13.60
N TYR A 263 0.30 12.92 -12.60
CA TYR A 263 -0.75 12.49 -11.67
C TYR A 263 -1.39 13.70 -10.97
N CYS A 264 -2.68 13.90 -11.25
CA CYS A 264 -3.43 15.05 -10.79
C CYS A 264 -4.79 14.69 -10.19
N PRO A 265 -4.80 14.15 -8.95
CA PRO A 265 -6.03 13.68 -8.34
C PRO A 265 -7.03 14.83 -8.18
N ASP A 266 -8.29 14.58 -8.58
CA ASP A 266 -9.40 15.55 -8.58
C ASP A 266 -9.09 16.88 -9.30
N GLY A 267 -8.10 16.91 -10.19
CA GLY A 267 -7.65 18.14 -10.84
C GLY A 267 -6.99 19.15 -9.89
N ALA A 268 -6.57 18.73 -8.70
CA ALA A 268 -6.11 19.61 -7.62
C ALA A 268 -4.64 20.10 -7.76
N CYS A 269 -4.02 19.98 -8.93
CA CYS A 269 -2.65 20.42 -9.15
C CYS A 269 -2.56 21.93 -9.29
N LYS A 270 -1.58 22.53 -8.60
CA LYS A 270 -1.29 23.97 -8.69
C LYS A 270 -0.61 24.36 -10.00
N SER A 271 0.17 23.43 -10.57
CA SER A 271 0.88 23.60 -11.83
C SER A 271 0.68 22.37 -12.71
N LYS A 272 0.84 22.55 -14.02
CA LYS A 272 0.79 21.49 -15.05
C LYS A 272 2.11 21.38 -15.81
N GLY A 273 3.18 21.94 -15.27
CA GLY A 273 4.53 21.75 -15.83
C GLY A 273 4.99 20.29 -15.67
N PRO A 274 6.10 19.92 -16.33
CA PRO A 274 6.64 18.57 -16.25
C PRO A 274 7.08 18.23 -14.81
N SER A 275 6.87 16.98 -14.38
CA SER A 275 7.32 16.52 -13.07
C SER A 275 8.84 16.63 -12.91
N LYS A 276 9.27 16.86 -11.66
CA LYS A 276 10.68 16.94 -11.25
C LYS A 276 11.16 15.64 -10.60
N VAL A 277 10.34 14.60 -10.62
CA VAL A 277 10.71 13.28 -10.09
C VAL A 277 11.51 12.53 -11.16
N GLN A 278 12.71 12.07 -10.83
CA GLN A 278 13.47 11.18 -11.71
C GLN A 278 13.08 9.73 -11.45
N ILE A 279 12.61 9.03 -12.48
CA ILE A 279 12.33 7.59 -12.44
C ILE A 279 13.39 6.89 -13.31
N SER A 280 14.07 5.89 -12.76
CA SER A 280 15.03 5.07 -13.52
C SER A 280 14.96 3.59 -13.14
N ASP A 281 15.51 2.73 -13.99
CA ASP A 281 15.74 1.31 -13.70
C ASP A 281 14.46 0.59 -13.23
N VAL A 282 13.45 0.65 -14.10
CA VAL A 282 12.13 0.02 -13.86
C VAL A 282 11.97 -1.18 -14.78
N PHE A 283 11.75 -2.34 -14.19
CA PHE A 283 11.68 -3.62 -14.89
C PHE A 283 10.27 -4.21 -14.76
N PHE A 284 9.64 -4.45 -15.89
CA PHE A 284 8.39 -5.20 -15.99
C PHE A 284 8.71 -6.56 -16.63
N LYS A 285 8.51 -7.65 -15.89
CA LYS A 285 8.89 -8.98 -16.34
C LYS A 285 7.78 -10.00 -16.10
N ASN A 286 7.43 -10.77 -17.12
CA ASN A 286 6.40 -11.82 -17.03
C ASN A 286 5.08 -11.29 -16.45
N VAL A 287 4.54 -10.22 -17.07
CA VAL A 287 3.25 -9.61 -16.68
C VAL A 287 2.19 -10.09 -17.65
N LYS A 288 1.16 -10.79 -17.15
CA LYS A 288 0.20 -11.49 -18.00
C LYS A 288 -1.23 -11.26 -17.57
N GLY A 289 -2.19 -11.40 -18.48
CA GLY A 289 -3.60 -11.55 -18.14
C GLY A 289 -4.56 -10.75 -19.00
N THR A 290 -5.53 -10.05 -18.40
CA THR A 290 -6.62 -9.39 -19.12
C THR A 290 -6.91 -7.97 -18.65
N SER A 291 -7.29 -7.12 -19.59
CA SER A 291 -7.72 -5.74 -19.33
C SER A 291 -9.16 -5.48 -19.79
N LYS A 292 -9.84 -4.61 -19.05
CA LYS A 292 -11.15 -4.04 -19.39
C LYS A 292 -11.05 -2.79 -20.26
N CYS A 293 -9.91 -2.12 -20.30
CA CYS A 293 -9.69 -0.92 -21.11
C CYS A 293 -8.69 -1.18 -22.24
N LYS A 294 -8.77 -0.34 -23.27
CA LYS A 294 -7.90 -0.46 -24.44
C LYS A 294 -6.45 -0.08 -24.13
N GLU A 295 -6.24 0.89 -23.25
CA GLU A 295 -4.93 1.41 -22.86
C GLU A 295 -4.31 0.52 -21.77
N ILE A 296 -3.61 -0.51 -22.22
CA ILE A 296 -3.01 -1.52 -21.33
C ILE A 296 -1.74 -0.98 -20.68
N ILE A 297 -0.90 -0.32 -21.48
CA ILE A 297 0.39 0.22 -21.05
C ILE A 297 0.33 1.74 -21.20
N GLN A 298 0.55 2.46 -20.12
CA GLN A 298 0.60 3.93 -20.09
C GLN A 298 1.90 4.37 -19.42
N LEU A 299 2.91 4.76 -20.20
CA LEU A 299 4.20 5.23 -19.70
C LEU A 299 4.37 6.71 -20.01
N ILE A 300 3.71 7.55 -19.21
CA ILE A 300 3.66 9.00 -19.36
C ILE A 300 4.76 9.61 -18.49
N CYS A 301 5.97 9.69 -19.05
CA CYS A 301 7.13 10.24 -18.36
C CYS A 301 7.31 11.73 -18.61
N SER A 302 7.98 12.39 -17.69
CA SER A 302 8.24 13.83 -17.70
C SER A 302 9.14 14.22 -18.86
N SER A 303 8.83 15.32 -19.56
CA SER A 303 9.70 15.85 -20.61
C SER A 303 10.97 16.50 -20.08
N SER A 304 10.98 16.94 -18.81
CA SER A 304 12.17 17.50 -18.16
C SER A 304 13.01 16.44 -17.43
N HIS A 305 12.37 15.34 -17.01
CA HIS A 305 13.02 14.19 -16.37
C HIS A 305 12.51 12.88 -16.99
N PRO A 306 12.87 12.59 -18.26
CA PRO A 306 12.46 11.36 -18.94
C PRO A 306 12.76 10.12 -18.11
N CYS A 307 11.90 9.10 -18.19
CA CYS A 307 12.18 7.83 -17.53
C CYS A 307 13.39 7.15 -18.18
N GLN A 308 14.31 6.65 -17.36
CA GLN A 308 15.57 6.07 -17.83
C GLN A 308 15.58 4.56 -17.59
N ASN A 309 16.12 3.79 -18.54
CA ASN A 309 16.33 2.35 -18.40
C ASN A 309 15.06 1.58 -17.97
N VAL A 310 13.93 1.88 -18.62
CA VAL A 310 12.69 1.11 -18.46
C VAL A 310 12.79 -0.14 -19.33
N GLN A 311 12.46 -1.31 -18.79
CA GLN A 311 12.52 -2.58 -19.52
C GLN A 311 11.19 -3.32 -19.42
N MET A 312 10.76 -3.89 -20.54
CA MET A 312 9.55 -4.71 -20.64
C MET A 312 9.92 -6.04 -21.28
N CYS A 313 9.73 -7.11 -20.51
CA CYS A 313 10.11 -8.47 -20.88
C CYS A 313 8.92 -9.41 -20.64
N ASP A 314 8.44 -10.09 -21.68
CA ASP A 314 7.31 -11.03 -21.57
C ASP A 314 6.04 -10.40 -20.96
N VAL A 315 5.55 -9.33 -21.57
CA VAL A 315 4.27 -8.69 -21.21
C VAL A 315 3.18 -9.17 -22.18
N ASP A 316 2.19 -9.89 -21.67
CA ASP A 316 1.09 -10.46 -22.48
C ASP A 316 -0.27 -10.25 -21.80
N ILE A 317 -0.90 -9.11 -22.12
CA ILE A 317 -2.17 -8.70 -21.55
C ILE A 317 -3.18 -8.52 -22.69
N THR A 318 -4.30 -9.24 -22.60
CA THR A 318 -5.36 -9.20 -23.61
C THR A 318 -6.46 -8.23 -23.21
N TYR A 319 -6.74 -7.25 -24.08
CA TYR A 319 -7.93 -6.42 -23.96
C TYR A 319 -9.16 -7.21 -24.44
N LYS A 320 -10.18 -7.34 -23.60
CA LYS A 320 -11.40 -8.10 -23.96
C LYS A 320 -12.16 -7.52 -25.17
N GLY A 321 -12.00 -6.23 -25.46
CA GLY A 321 -12.65 -5.56 -26.58
C GLY A 321 -11.86 -5.58 -27.90
N GLY A 322 -10.76 -6.34 -27.99
CA GLY A 322 -9.98 -6.50 -29.23
C GLY A 322 -8.49 -6.23 -29.01
N VAL A 323 -7.90 -5.39 -29.87
CA VAL A 323 -6.47 -5.08 -29.81
C VAL A 323 -6.22 -3.97 -28.78
N GLY A 324 -5.48 -4.29 -27.72
CA GLY A 324 -5.00 -3.30 -26.75
C GLY A 324 -3.90 -2.41 -27.33
N GLN A 325 -3.57 -1.32 -26.64
CA GLN A 325 -2.54 -0.38 -27.06
C GLN A 325 -1.62 0.03 -25.91
N ALA A 326 -0.41 0.45 -26.29
CA ALA A 326 0.55 1.11 -25.42
C ALA A 326 0.62 2.61 -25.78
N VAL A 327 0.66 3.46 -24.76
CA VAL A 327 0.83 4.92 -24.87
C VAL A 327 2.08 5.30 -24.10
N CYS A 328 3.04 5.96 -24.74
CA CYS A 328 4.30 6.33 -24.12
C CYS A 328 4.72 7.74 -24.48
N GLU A 329 5.23 8.47 -23.50
CA GLU A 329 5.77 9.81 -23.64
C GLU A 329 7.10 9.90 -22.90
N ASN A 330 8.12 10.47 -23.56
CA ASN A 330 9.45 10.72 -22.96
C ASN A 330 10.09 9.48 -22.33
N VAL A 331 9.92 8.32 -22.98
CA VAL A 331 10.54 7.05 -22.58
C VAL A 331 10.78 6.20 -23.83
N LYS A 332 11.83 5.38 -23.79
CA LYS A 332 12.13 4.37 -24.81
C LYS A 332 12.40 3.04 -24.11
N PRO A 333 11.36 2.24 -23.83
CA PRO A 333 11.53 0.97 -23.14
C PRO A 333 12.41 0.01 -23.94
N LEU A 334 13.27 -0.74 -23.26
CA LEU A 334 13.91 -1.91 -23.86
C LEU A 334 12.90 -3.05 -23.85
N ILE A 335 12.52 -3.50 -25.04
CA ILE A 335 11.56 -4.58 -25.23
C ILE A 335 12.28 -5.90 -25.53
N SER A 336 11.85 -6.97 -24.86
CA SER A 336 12.29 -8.34 -25.16
C SER A 336 11.17 -9.35 -24.92
N GLY A 337 11.27 -10.53 -25.54
CA GLY A 337 10.29 -11.61 -25.35
C GLY A 337 8.92 -11.30 -25.96
N VAL A 338 7.86 -11.84 -25.35
CA VAL A 338 6.48 -11.62 -25.79
C VAL A 338 6.03 -10.20 -25.44
N MET A 339 5.37 -9.51 -26.39
CA MET A 339 4.74 -8.20 -26.16
C MET A 339 3.35 -8.14 -26.79
N ASN A 340 2.34 -8.16 -25.93
CA ASN A 340 0.95 -7.91 -26.25
C ASN A 340 0.35 -6.98 -25.17
N PRO A 341 -0.02 -5.74 -25.52
CA PRO A 341 -0.01 -5.16 -26.87
C PRO A 341 1.42 -4.90 -27.36
N LYS A 342 1.56 -4.54 -28.64
CA LYS A 342 2.85 -4.04 -29.15
C LYS A 342 3.31 -2.87 -28.27
N GLY A 343 4.51 -2.97 -27.74
CA GLY A 343 5.08 -1.91 -26.92
C GLY A 343 5.43 -0.66 -27.73
N CYS A 344 5.84 0.37 -26.98
CA CYS A 344 6.51 1.55 -27.50
C CYS A 344 8.02 1.26 -27.61
#